data_AF-A0AA38UHB9-F1
#
_entry.id   AF-A0AA38UHB9-F1
#
_cell.length_a   1.000
_cell.length_b   1.000
_cell.length_c   1.000
_cell.angle_alpha   90.00
_cell.angle_beta   90.00
_cell.angle_gamma   90.00
#
_symmetry.space_group_name_H-M   'P 1'
#
loop_
_entity.id
_entity.type
_entity.pdbx_description
1 polymer ?
#
loop_
_entity_poly.entity_id
_entity_poly.type
_entity_poly.pdbx_seq_one_letter_code
_entity_poly.pdbx_strand_id
1 'polypeptide(L)'
;MFAAPGAGGNRQGVRRGGSRSQSTARGGIRAQQRRQWAPPPAPGLTLRQTVERREREAGLRCWDVSCGLAPDDNCPYREIAVERRRQVKIQQDATASEPKYICEHTFHTPCLVTAQRVALNGSEEIVVEGGKSVEVSCPICRLSGVLPRDDWEDGVRALEAELD
;
A
#
# COMPACT_ATOMS: atom_id res chain seq x y z
N MET A 1 37.26 -32.70 -60.38
CA MET A 1 37.42 -31.23 -60.41
C MET A 1 36.85 -30.71 -61.72
N PHE A 2 36.17 -29.57 -61.63
CA PHE A 2 35.15 -29.03 -62.54
C PHE A 2 35.71 -28.41 -63.83
N ALA A 3 34.94 -28.46 -64.93
CA ALA A 3 34.31 -27.28 -65.56
C ALA A 3 33.76 -27.60 -66.96
N ALA A 4 32.51 -27.19 -67.21
CA ALA A 4 31.96 -26.97 -68.56
C ALA A 4 31.14 -25.68 -68.52
N PRO A 5 31.27 -24.76 -69.51
CA PRO A 5 30.47 -23.55 -69.54
C PRO A 5 29.28 -23.66 -70.51
N GLY A 6 28.15 -23.08 -70.07
CA GLY A 6 27.51 -22.03 -70.86
C GLY A 6 26.30 -22.38 -71.72
N ALA A 7 25.21 -21.69 -71.37
CA ALA A 7 24.20 -21.07 -72.25
C ALA A 7 22.81 -21.75 -72.28
N GLY A 8 21.81 -21.03 -71.77
CA GLY A 8 20.41 -21.38 -71.98
C GLY A 8 19.43 -20.41 -71.31
N GLY A 9 18.83 -19.54 -72.12
CA GLY A 9 17.38 -19.33 -72.08
C GLY A 9 16.83 -18.21 -71.20
N ASN A 10 16.76 -17.01 -71.78
CA ASN A 10 15.84 -15.95 -71.39
C ASN A 10 14.38 -16.40 -71.65
N ARG A 11 13.54 -16.48 -70.61
CA ARG A 11 12.08 -16.61 -70.74
C ARG A 11 11.40 -15.60 -69.82
N GLN A 12 11.04 -14.45 -70.39
CA GLN A 12 10.10 -13.52 -69.79
C GLN A 12 8.69 -14.11 -69.91
N GLY A 13 8.18 -14.65 -68.81
CA GLY A 13 6.79 -15.06 -68.66
C GLY A 13 5.94 -13.89 -68.15
N VAL A 14 5.09 -13.36 -69.02
CA VAL A 14 3.98 -12.46 -68.67
C VAL A 14 3.01 -13.19 -67.74
N ARG A 15 2.72 -12.63 -66.57
CA ARG A 15 1.42 -12.83 -65.90
C ARG A 15 0.91 -11.52 -65.29
N ARG A 16 -0.22 -11.09 -65.86
CA ARG A 16 -1.13 -10.06 -65.35
C ARG A 16 -1.58 -10.42 -63.93
N GLY A 17 -1.42 -9.48 -63.00
CA GLY A 17 -2.04 -9.49 -61.68
C GLY A 17 -2.75 -8.16 -61.48
N GLY A 18 -4.06 -8.22 -61.22
CA GLY A 18 -4.99 -7.11 -61.34
C GLY A 18 -4.72 -5.90 -60.44
N SER A 19 -5.16 -4.75 -60.94
CA SER A 19 -5.38 -3.51 -60.24
C SER A 19 -6.30 -3.72 -59.03
N ARG A 20 -5.72 -3.86 -57.84
CA ARG A 20 -6.44 -3.59 -56.59
C ARG A 20 -6.33 -2.11 -56.30
N SER A 21 -7.47 -1.45 -56.40
CA SER A 21 -7.73 -0.06 -56.08
C SER A 21 -7.02 0.36 -54.79
N GLN A 22 -6.19 1.40 -54.88
CA GLN A 22 -5.66 2.10 -53.70
C GLN A 22 -6.85 2.75 -52.98
N SER A 23 -7.33 2.12 -51.92
CA SER A 23 -8.21 2.77 -50.95
C SER A 23 -7.35 3.73 -50.14
N THR A 24 -7.36 5.00 -50.55
CA THR A 24 -6.94 6.12 -49.71
C THR A 24 -7.89 6.25 -48.53
N ALA A 25 -7.30 6.62 -47.39
CA ALA A 25 -7.94 7.00 -46.12
C ALA A 25 -8.56 5.86 -45.29
N ARG A 26 -7.91 5.53 -44.18
CA ARG A 26 -8.26 6.05 -42.85
C ARG A 26 -7.22 5.63 -41.80
N GLY A 27 -6.60 6.63 -41.18
CA GLY A 27 -5.99 6.55 -39.85
C GLY A 27 -5.06 5.37 -39.59
N GLY A 28 -3.82 5.46 -40.06
CA GLY A 28 -2.76 4.61 -39.52
C GLY A 28 -2.73 4.78 -38.01
N ILE A 29 -3.05 3.71 -37.29
CA ILE A 29 -2.72 3.57 -35.88
C ILE A 29 -1.22 3.84 -35.82
N ARG A 30 -0.83 5.03 -35.34
CA ARG A 30 0.58 5.30 -35.04
C ARG A 30 1.01 4.15 -34.16
N ALA A 31 1.93 3.31 -34.64
CA ALA A 31 2.60 2.34 -33.80
C ALA A 31 3.32 3.16 -32.73
N GLN A 32 2.63 3.47 -31.62
CA GLN A 32 3.27 3.97 -30.42
C GLN A 32 4.26 2.87 -30.08
N GLN A 33 5.55 3.13 -30.33
CA GLN A 33 6.61 2.28 -29.84
C GLN A 33 6.27 2.02 -28.38
N ARG A 34 6.02 0.74 -28.04
CA ARG A 34 5.69 0.36 -26.67
C ARG A 34 6.82 0.93 -25.83
N ARG A 35 6.50 1.93 -24.99
CA ARG A 35 7.52 2.54 -24.12
C ARG A 35 8.15 1.37 -23.37
N GLN A 36 9.44 1.16 -23.55
CA GLN A 36 10.15 0.20 -22.71
C GLN A 36 9.93 0.66 -21.28
N TRP A 37 9.28 -0.19 -20.48
CA TRP A 37 9.11 0.08 -19.08
C TRP A 37 10.50 0.25 -18.48
N ALA A 38 10.77 1.42 -17.92
CA ALA A 38 12.00 1.71 -17.20
C ALA A 38 11.60 2.03 -15.75
N PRO A 39 12.35 1.51 -14.76
CA PRO A 39 12.12 1.90 -13.37
C PRO A 39 12.35 3.42 -13.21
N PRO A 40 11.68 4.06 -12.25
CA PRO A 40 11.91 5.47 -11.97
C PRO A 40 13.39 5.72 -11.68
N PRO A 41 13.97 6.83 -12.17
CA PRO A 41 15.39 7.12 -11.98
C PRO A 41 15.70 7.32 -10.49
N ALA A 42 16.82 6.76 -10.02
CA ALA A 42 17.35 7.08 -8.70
C ALA A 42 17.70 8.59 -8.65
N PRO A 43 17.43 9.33 -7.54
CA PRO A 43 17.06 8.89 -6.19
C PRO A 43 15.56 9.06 -5.89
N GLY A 44 14.68 8.49 -6.71
CA GLY A 44 13.23 8.48 -6.45
C GLY A 44 12.78 7.36 -5.52
N LEU A 45 11.68 7.61 -4.78
CA LEU A 45 10.96 6.53 -4.10
C LEU A 45 10.44 5.52 -5.12
N THR A 46 10.50 4.24 -4.77
CA THR A 46 9.91 3.18 -5.60
C THR A 46 8.39 3.35 -5.70
N LEU A 47 7.76 2.71 -6.69
CA LEU A 47 6.30 2.69 -6.81
C LEU A 47 5.64 2.20 -5.51
N ARG A 48 6.19 1.12 -4.91
CA ARG A 48 5.74 0.57 -3.63
C ARG A 48 5.83 1.59 -2.51
N GLN A 49 6.97 2.25 -2.35
CA GLN A 49 7.15 3.30 -1.33
C GLN A 49 6.21 4.50 -1.54
N THR A 50 5.91 4.83 -2.79
CA THR A 50 4.95 5.90 -3.12
C THR A 50 3.52 5.51 -2.70
N VAL A 51 3.13 4.26 -2.96
CA VAL A 51 1.83 3.72 -2.54
C VAL A 51 1.74 3.67 -1.02
N GLU A 52 2.73 3.09 -0.33
CA GLU A 52 2.73 2.99 1.14
C GLU A 52 2.69 4.37 1.82
N ARG A 53 3.40 5.36 1.26
CA ARG A 53 3.31 6.75 1.74
C ARG A 53 1.89 7.30 1.59
N ARG A 54 1.27 7.13 0.42
CA ARG A 54 -0.12 7.59 0.17
C ARG A 54 -1.12 6.87 1.06
N GLU A 55 -0.94 5.57 1.29
CA GLU A 55 -1.76 4.80 2.22
C GLU A 55 -1.64 5.31 3.65
N ARG A 56 -0.43 5.66 4.10
CA ARG A 56 -0.22 6.27 5.42
C ARG A 56 -0.87 7.63 5.52
N GLU A 57 -0.70 8.49 4.51
CA GLU A 57 -1.36 9.80 4.43
C GLU A 57 -2.89 9.68 4.41
N ALA A 58 -3.43 8.62 3.80
CA ALA A 58 -4.87 8.32 3.78
C ALA A 58 -5.38 7.60 5.06
N GLY A 59 -4.51 7.36 6.05
CA GLY A 59 -4.86 6.65 7.28
C GLY A 59 -5.13 5.16 7.09
N LEU A 60 -4.74 4.56 5.97
CA LEU A 60 -4.88 3.12 5.67
C LEU A 60 -3.72 2.30 6.23
N ARG A 61 -2.58 2.95 6.50
CA ARG A 61 -1.42 2.36 7.19
C ARG A 61 -1.07 3.13 8.44
N CYS A 62 -0.91 2.42 9.55
CA CYS A 62 -0.26 2.97 10.74
C CYS A 62 1.20 2.49 10.84
N TRP A 63 1.82 2.67 12.00
CA TRP A 63 3.19 2.24 12.27
C TRP A 63 3.32 0.80 12.77
N ASP A 64 2.21 0.14 13.09
CA ASP A 64 2.25 -1.27 13.46
C ASP A 64 2.67 -2.14 12.26
N VAL A 65 3.67 -3.00 12.47
CA VAL A 65 4.18 -3.94 11.47
C VAL A 65 3.15 -5.02 11.12
N SER A 66 2.21 -5.27 12.03
CA SER A 66 1.11 -6.23 11.86
C SER A 66 -0.17 -5.60 11.33
N CYS A 67 -0.14 -4.31 10.94
CA CYS A 67 -1.30 -3.61 10.41
C CYS A 67 -1.76 -4.21 9.07
N GLY A 68 -2.89 -4.93 9.09
CA GLY A 68 -3.56 -5.49 7.92
C GLY A 68 -4.76 -4.68 7.40
N LEU A 69 -4.85 -3.39 7.76
CA LEU A 69 -5.97 -2.53 7.35
C LEU A 69 -5.87 -2.08 5.88
N ALA A 70 -4.66 -1.88 5.35
CA ALA A 70 -4.50 -1.47 3.96
C ALA A 70 -4.95 -2.59 3.00
N PRO A 71 -5.56 -2.24 1.84
CA PRO A 71 -5.84 -3.21 0.79
C PRO A 71 -4.56 -3.94 0.37
N ASP A 72 -4.62 -5.26 0.25
CA ASP A 72 -3.51 -6.06 -0.27
C ASP A 72 -3.87 -6.65 -1.64
N ASP A 73 -2.90 -7.29 -2.28
CA ASP A 73 -3.05 -7.89 -3.61
C ASP A 73 -4.13 -9.00 -3.65
N ASN A 74 -4.48 -9.59 -2.50
CA ASN A 74 -5.50 -10.64 -2.40
C ASN A 74 -6.91 -10.06 -2.19
N CYS A 75 -7.02 -8.88 -1.58
CA CYS A 75 -8.29 -8.25 -1.20
C CYS A 75 -8.34 -6.76 -1.62
N PRO A 76 -8.36 -6.45 -2.93
CA PRO A 76 -8.25 -5.08 -3.44
C PRO A 76 -9.46 -4.17 -3.17
N TYR A 77 -10.64 -4.72 -2.85
CA TYR A 77 -11.89 -3.96 -2.71
C TYR A 77 -12.44 -3.95 -1.28
N ARG A 78 -11.59 -4.11 -0.27
CA ARG A 78 -12.04 -4.13 1.13
C ARG A 78 -12.61 -2.76 1.52
N GLU A 79 -13.87 -2.74 1.93
CA GLU A 79 -14.46 -1.56 2.56
C GLU A 79 -13.92 -1.43 3.99
N ILE A 80 -13.20 -0.35 4.24
CA ILE A 80 -12.58 -0.09 5.55
C ILE A 80 -13.35 1.07 6.19
N ALA A 81 -14.06 0.76 7.28
CA ALA A 81 -14.80 1.74 8.07
C ALA A 81 -13.90 2.88 8.58
N VAL A 82 -14.44 4.09 8.71
CA VAL A 82 -13.65 5.30 9.05
C VAL A 82 -13.07 5.20 10.46
N GLU A 83 -13.83 4.62 11.37
CA GLU A 83 -13.49 4.37 12.76
C GLU A 83 -12.21 3.52 12.86
N ARG A 84 -12.06 2.54 11.97
CA ARG A 84 -10.87 1.66 11.91
C ARG A 84 -9.63 2.38 11.38
N ARG A 85 -9.80 3.50 10.66
CA ARG A 85 -8.69 4.33 10.15
C ARG A 85 -8.25 5.39 11.16
N ARG A 86 -8.97 5.56 12.27
CA ARG A 86 -8.61 6.53 13.32
C ARG A 86 -7.23 6.20 13.88
N GLN A 87 -6.33 7.18 13.83
CA GLN A 87 -4.96 7.03 14.33
C GLN A 87 -4.75 7.84 15.61
N VAL A 88 -3.98 7.28 16.53
CA VAL A 88 -3.62 7.88 17.82
C VAL A 88 -2.11 7.86 18.03
N LYS A 89 -1.61 8.78 18.87
CA LYS A 89 -0.24 8.80 19.38
C LYS A 89 -0.27 8.54 20.88
N ILE A 90 0.74 7.85 21.38
CA ILE A 90 0.88 7.56 22.81
C ILE A 90 1.37 8.82 23.53
N GLN A 91 0.65 9.24 24.57
CA GLN A 91 0.92 10.43 25.35
C GLN A 91 1.91 10.11 26.48
N GLN A 92 2.71 11.11 26.87
CA GLN A 92 3.62 11.00 28.01
C GLN A 92 2.86 11.08 29.34
N ASP A 93 1.84 11.92 29.39
CA ASP A 93 1.00 12.20 30.55
C ASP A 93 -0.37 12.65 30.03
N ALA A 94 -1.45 12.12 30.58
CA ALA A 94 -2.81 12.42 30.12
C ALA A 94 -3.45 13.60 30.86
N THR A 95 -2.77 14.13 31.89
CA THR A 95 -3.23 15.31 32.65
C THR A 95 -2.70 16.64 32.10
N ALA A 96 -1.77 16.60 31.14
CA ALA A 96 -1.18 17.80 30.56
C ALA A 96 -2.21 18.60 29.74
N SER A 97 -2.21 19.94 29.88
CA SER A 97 -3.11 20.81 29.11
C SER A 97 -2.86 20.74 27.60
N GLU A 98 -1.62 20.40 27.21
CA GLU A 98 -1.24 20.14 25.83
C GLU A 98 -0.69 18.71 25.73
N PRO A 99 -1.13 17.92 24.74
CA PRO A 99 -0.71 16.53 24.62
C PRO A 99 0.75 16.48 24.20
N LYS A 100 1.60 15.96 25.10
CA LYS A 100 3.00 15.64 24.81
C LYS A 100 3.10 14.16 24.50
N TYR A 101 3.76 13.81 23.40
CA TYR A 101 3.87 12.42 22.95
C TYR A 101 5.23 11.81 23.29
N ILE A 102 5.26 10.50 23.55
CA ILE A 102 6.52 9.78 23.86
C ILE A 102 7.35 9.48 22.62
N CYS A 103 6.72 9.44 21.43
CA CYS A 103 7.38 9.18 20.15
C CYS A 103 6.51 9.66 18.97
N GLU A 104 7.06 9.60 17.76
CA GLU A 104 6.37 10.00 16.52
C GLU A 104 5.44 8.93 15.94
N HIS A 105 5.47 7.71 16.48
CA HIS A 105 4.70 6.60 15.94
C HIS A 105 3.19 6.79 16.16
N THR A 106 2.44 6.64 15.08
CA THR A 106 0.97 6.68 15.09
C THR A 106 0.41 5.28 14.84
N PHE A 107 -0.64 4.92 15.57
CA PHE A 107 -1.26 3.60 15.52
C PHE A 107 -2.74 3.72 15.27
N HIS A 108 -3.33 2.79 14.51
CA HIS A 108 -4.77 2.63 14.57
C HIS A 108 -5.17 2.19 15.98
N THR A 109 -6.27 2.72 16.51
CA THR A 109 -6.74 2.33 17.85
C THR A 109 -6.86 0.80 18.02
N PRO A 110 -7.47 0.01 17.11
CA PRO A 110 -7.53 -1.45 17.26
C PRO A 110 -6.15 -2.13 17.13
N CYS A 111 -5.23 -1.59 16.32
CA CYS A 111 -3.87 -2.14 16.20
C CYS A 111 -3.09 -1.97 17.50
N LEU A 112 -3.19 -0.80 18.14
CA LEU A 112 -2.55 -0.56 19.43
C LEU A 112 -3.11 -1.46 20.53
N VAL A 113 -4.44 -1.66 20.58
CA VAL A 113 -5.08 -2.60 21.50
C VAL A 113 -4.54 -4.01 21.31
N THR A 114 -4.48 -4.47 20.05
CA THR A 114 -3.96 -5.81 19.72
C THR A 114 -2.52 -5.96 20.19
N ALA A 115 -1.66 -5.00 19.86
CA ALA A 115 -0.25 -5.04 20.23
C ALA A 115 -0.05 -4.99 21.75
N GLN A 116 -0.85 -4.19 22.46
CA GLN A 116 -0.79 -4.10 23.92
C GLN A 116 -1.28 -5.41 24.58
N ARG A 117 -2.38 -6.01 24.11
CA ARG A 117 -2.85 -7.32 24.61
C ARG A 117 -1.78 -8.41 24.44
N VAL A 118 -1.04 -8.39 23.32
CA VAL A 118 0.12 -9.27 23.10
C VAL A 118 1.25 -8.95 24.08
N ALA A 119 1.57 -7.68 24.31
CA ALA A 119 2.60 -7.26 25.25
C ALA A 119 2.29 -7.66 26.70
N LEU A 120 1.02 -7.62 27.09
CA LEU A 120 0.53 -8.03 28.40
C LEU A 120 0.45 -9.55 28.58
N ASN A 121 0.56 -10.34 27.49
CA ASN A 121 0.50 -11.80 27.51
C ASN A 121 -0.72 -12.33 28.30
N GLY A 122 -1.88 -11.68 28.12
CA GLY A 122 -3.13 -12.04 28.79
C GLY A 122 -3.32 -11.47 30.20
N SER A 123 -2.41 -10.64 30.70
CA SER A 123 -2.70 -9.84 31.90
C SER A 123 -3.69 -8.71 31.59
N GLU A 124 -4.37 -8.22 32.62
CA GLU A 124 -5.27 -7.08 32.48
C GLU A 124 -4.50 -5.79 32.16
N GLU A 125 -5.21 -4.86 31.52
CA GLU A 125 -4.73 -3.52 31.23
C GLU A 125 -4.53 -2.71 32.52
N ILE A 126 -3.48 -1.90 32.54
CA ILE A 126 -3.17 -1.07 33.70
C ILE A 126 -3.89 0.27 33.51
N VAL A 127 -4.99 0.44 34.23
CA VAL A 127 -5.76 1.67 34.25
C VAL A 127 -5.15 2.65 35.26
N VAL A 128 -4.82 3.86 34.81
CA VAL A 128 -4.16 4.90 35.60
C VAL A 128 -5.05 6.14 35.75
N GLU A 129 -4.59 7.11 36.54
CA GLU A 129 -5.25 8.43 36.71
C GLU A 129 -6.71 8.35 37.18
N GLY A 130 -7.00 7.39 38.06
CA GLY A 130 -8.35 7.22 38.60
C GLY A 130 -9.38 6.73 37.58
N GLY A 131 -8.94 6.02 36.53
CA GLY A 131 -9.84 5.43 35.55
C GLY A 131 -9.84 6.10 34.19
N LYS A 132 -9.10 7.20 34.00
CA LYS A 132 -9.22 8.06 32.81
C LYS A 132 -8.33 7.66 31.64
N SER A 133 -7.28 6.91 31.93
CA SER A 133 -6.22 6.61 30.97
C SER A 133 -5.72 5.18 31.15
N VAL A 134 -5.20 4.58 30.08
CA VAL A 134 -4.65 3.22 30.08
C VAL A 134 -3.16 3.29 29.75
N GLU A 135 -2.33 2.60 30.52
CA GLU A 135 -0.91 2.46 30.23
C GLU A 135 -0.70 1.53 29.03
N VAL A 136 0.03 2.03 28.02
CA VAL A 136 0.30 1.32 26.78
C VAL A 136 1.77 1.44 26.41
N SER A 137 2.29 0.41 25.72
CA SER A 137 3.65 0.40 25.20
C SER A 137 3.66 0.61 23.68
N CYS A 138 4.60 1.42 23.19
CA CYS A 138 4.81 1.57 21.76
C CYS A 138 5.36 0.26 21.16
N PRO A 139 4.70 -0.38 20.18
CA PRO A 139 5.18 -1.63 19.59
C PRO A 139 6.54 -1.50 18.87
N ILE A 140 6.90 -0.27 18.48
CA ILE A 140 8.09 0.02 17.69
C ILE A 140 9.30 0.38 18.56
N CYS A 141 9.17 1.39 19.44
CA CYS A 141 10.28 1.83 20.29
C CYS A 141 10.23 1.30 21.73
N ARG A 142 9.17 0.57 22.10
CA ARG A 142 8.98 -0.04 23.43
C ARG A 142 8.94 0.96 24.60
N LEU A 143 8.78 2.25 24.32
CA LEU A 143 8.51 3.26 25.33
C LEU A 143 7.06 3.12 25.84
N SER A 144 6.89 3.17 27.16
CA SER A 144 5.57 3.21 27.80
C SER A 144 5.06 4.63 27.90
N GLY A 145 3.75 4.79 27.79
CA GLY A 145 3.04 6.03 28.03
C GLY A 145 1.57 5.72 28.26
N VAL A 146 0.72 6.71 28.07
CA VAL A 146 -0.70 6.60 28.34
C VAL A 146 -1.53 6.92 27.10
N LEU A 147 -2.71 6.31 27.04
CA LEU A 147 -3.75 6.61 26.08
C LEU A 147 -5.03 6.98 26.82
N PRO A 148 -5.77 8.02 26.40
CA PRO A 148 -7.09 8.32 26.96
C PRO A 148 -8.00 7.09 26.89
N ARG A 149 -8.81 6.88 27.93
CA ARG A 149 -9.67 5.70 28.00
C ARG A 149 -10.68 5.63 26.86
N ASP A 150 -11.23 6.76 26.43
CA ASP A 150 -12.16 6.81 25.29
C ASP A 150 -11.52 6.26 24.00
N ASP A 151 -10.25 6.61 23.75
CA ASP A 151 -9.49 6.13 22.59
C ASP A 151 -9.18 4.63 22.67
N TRP A 152 -8.94 4.15 23.89
CA TRP A 152 -8.74 2.73 24.16
C TRP A 152 -10.01 1.92 23.93
N GLU A 153 -11.13 2.35 24.51
CA GLU A 153 -12.44 1.69 24.39
C GLU A 153 -12.95 1.71 22.95
N ASP A 154 -12.72 2.80 22.21
CA ASP A 154 -12.95 2.86 20.76
C ASP A 154 -12.19 1.76 20.01
N GLY A 155 -10.90 1.57 20.37
CA GLY A 155 -10.06 0.53 19.78
C GLY A 155 -10.55 -0.87 20.09
N VAL A 156 -10.98 -1.13 21.33
CA VAL A 156 -11.54 -2.42 21.76
C VAL A 156 -12.81 -2.73 20.97
N ARG A 157 -13.76 -1.79 20.94
CA ARG A 157 -15.02 -1.95 20.20
C ARG A 157 -14.80 -2.15 18.70
N ALA A 158 -13.87 -1.40 18.10
CA ALA A 158 -13.54 -1.54 16.67
C ALA A 158 -12.88 -2.89 16.34
N LEU A 159 -12.13 -3.47 17.29
CA LEU A 159 -11.51 -4.78 17.14
C LEU A 159 -12.54 -5.91 17.28
N GLU A 160 -13.46 -5.80 18.25
CA GLU A 160 -14.50 -6.80 18.49
C GLU A 160 -15.51 -6.86 17.34
N ALA A 161 -15.85 -5.72 16.74
CA ALA A 161 -16.72 -5.66 15.55
C ALA A 161 -16.14 -6.34 14.29
N GLU A 162 -14.87 -6.77 14.28
CA GLU A 162 -14.29 -7.57 13.19
C GLU A 162 -14.45 -9.08 13.39
N LEU A 163 -14.72 -9.52 14.63
CA LEU A 163 -14.86 -10.94 14.97
C LEU A 163 -16.29 -11.45 14.88
N ASP A 164 -17.28 -10.54 14.84
CA ASP A 164 -18.71 -10.82 14.65
C ASP A 164 -19.10 -10.88 13.16
#